data_AF-A0A842NC68-F1
#
_entry.id   AF-A0A842NC68-F1
#
_cell.length_a   1.000
_cell.length_b   1.000
_cell.length_c   1.000
_cell.angle_alpha   90.00
_cell.angle_beta   90.00
_cell.angle_gamma   90.00
#
_symmetry.space_group_name_H-M   'P 1'
#
loop_
_entity.id
_entity.type
_entity.pdbx_description
1 polymer ?
#
loop_
_entity_poly.entity_id
_entity_poly.type
_entity_poly.pdbx_seq_one_letter_code
_entity_poly.pdbx_strand_id
1 'polypeptide(L)'
;MDAIEEIMGRCVEMGRPAWYLMDNTNMTSPSVLAPTVAAFQILAYTARMAARLGATFFVPVTQGLAYSIANDNVEEAYKAEGKPEDFDPLGTVMYLPDGADRMYIINNLWSQKVAGVFFLGSWYHKAVIFTEAAASVGALTLGGTDTTHNIPFLVAICDYSIIGEELYALGAYVSKDPTQTSSLAGQDIGKYVALVLILVGSILATVGFDISGMFAW
;
A
#
# COMPACT_ATOMS: atom_id res chain seq x y z
N MET A 1 -10.86 3.70 -3.59
CA MET A 1 -11.47 3.97 -2.26
C MET A 1 -12.62 3.03 -2.01
N ASP A 2 -13.50 2.89 -3.00
CA ASP A 2 -14.65 1.97 -2.99
C ASP A 2 -14.26 0.55 -2.56
N ALA A 3 -13.15 0.01 -3.06
CA ALA A 3 -12.66 -1.31 -2.63
C ALA A 3 -12.28 -1.38 -1.14
N ILE A 4 -11.70 -0.32 -0.55
CA ILE A 4 -11.37 -0.31 0.90
C ILE A 4 -12.65 -0.29 1.73
N GLU A 5 -13.63 0.51 1.31
CA GLU A 5 -14.94 0.59 1.97
C GLU A 5 -15.71 -0.73 1.89
N GLU A 6 -15.70 -1.36 0.72
CA GLU A 6 -16.32 -2.67 0.51
C GLU A 6 -15.67 -3.76 1.37
N ILE A 7 -14.33 -3.84 1.37
CA ILE A 7 -13.60 -4.81 2.20
C ILE A 7 -13.93 -4.60 3.68
N MET A 8 -13.89 -3.36 4.17
CA MET A 8 -14.22 -3.06 5.56
C MET A 8 -15.70 -3.35 5.89
N GLY A 9 -16.63 -2.98 5.01
CA GLY A 9 -18.05 -3.26 5.16
C GLY A 9 -18.31 -4.76 5.28
N ARG A 10 -17.69 -5.56 4.40
CA ARG A 10 -17.77 -7.03 4.44
C ARG A 10 -17.24 -7.60 5.76
N CYS A 11 -16.15 -7.06 6.30
CA CYS A 11 -15.63 -7.49 7.60
C CYS A 11 -16.64 -7.27 8.73
N VAL A 12 -17.30 -6.11 8.74
CA VAL A 12 -18.36 -5.79 9.71
C VAL A 12 -19.57 -6.70 9.52
N GLU A 13 -20.05 -6.87 8.29
CA GLU A 13 -21.20 -7.74 7.97
C GLU A 13 -20.98 -9.19 8.39
N MET A 14 -19.75 -9.69 8.23
CA MET A 14 -19.41 -11.06 8.59
C MET A 14 -18.99 -11.23 10.06
N GLY A 15 -18.83 -10.14 10.82
CA GLY A 15 -18.29 -10.17 12.18
C GLY A 15 -16.89 -10.78 12.27
N ARG A 16 -16.08 -10.59 11.22
CA ARG A 16 -14.75 -11.20 11.05
C ARG A 16 -13.71 -10.08 10.83
N PRO A 17 -12.48 -10.22 11.35
CA PRO A 17 -11.54 -9.10 11.35
C PRO A 17 -10.97 -8.79 9.97
N ALA A 18 -10.54 -7.53 9.83
CA ALA A 18 -9.71 -7.02 8.74
C ALA A 18 -8.24 -6.97 9.17
N TRP A 19 -7.33 -7.37 8.28
CA TRP A 19 -5.89 -7.29 8.52
C TRP A 19 -5.23 -6.35 7.51
N TYR A 20 -4.43 -5.41 7.99
CA TYR A 20 -3.61 -4.53 7.16
C TYR A 20 -2.16 -4.96 7.27
N LEU A 21 -1.70 -5.66 6.24
CA LEU A 21 -0.35 -6.14 6.17
C LEU A 21 0.46 -5.12 5.37
N MET A 22 1.51 -4.62 6.01
CA MET A 22 2.60 -3.92 5.35
C MET A 22 3.74 -4.92 5.13
N ASP A 23 4.54 -4.70 4.09
CA ASP A 23 5.72 -5.54 3.83
C ASP A 23 6.78 -5.42 4.96
N ASN A 24 8.01 -5.94 4.77
CA ASN A 24 9.24 -5.53 5.45
C ASN A 24 9.40 -4.01 5.43
N THR A 25 8.60 -3.33 6.25
CA THR A 25 8.65 -1.88 6.46
C THR A 25 10.08 -1.55 6.80
N ASN A 26 10.78 -0.91 5.86
CA ASN A 26 12.15 -0.51 6.03
C ASN A 26 12.27 0.96 5.71
N MET A 27 12.29 1.75 6.78
CA MET A 27 12.37 3.21 6.73
C MET A 27 13.78 3.74 6.42
N THR A 28 14.78 2.87 6.25
CA THR A 28 16.18 3.28 5.99
C THR A 28 16.69 2.88 4.61
N SER A 29 15.97 2.02 3.88
CA SER A 29 16.39 1.57 2.55
C SER A 29 15.66 2.34 1.45
N PRO A 30 16.35 3.15 0.62
CA PRO A 30 15.71 4.00 -0.38
C PRO A 30 14.83 3.25 -1.39
N SER A 31 15.19 2.01 -1.73
CA SER A 31 14.48 1.22 -2.74
C SER A 31 13.09 0.77 -2.33
N VAL A 32 12.76 0.80 -1.03
CA VAL A 32 11.46 0.39 -0.49
C VAL A 32 10.79 1.50 0.32
N LEU A 33 11.42 2.67 0.41
CA LEU A 33 10.95 3.78 1.21
C LEU A 33 9.65 4.39 0.64
N ALA A 34 9.63 4.70 -0.66
CA ALA A 34 8.47 5.29 -1.34
C ALA A 34 7.19 4.45 -1.20
N PRO A 35 7.18 3.12 -1.50
CA PRO A 35 5.98 2.31 -1.33
C PRO A 35 5.59 2.16 0.14
N THR A 36 6.54 2.17 1.07
CA THR A 36 6.26 2.15 2.51
C THR A 36 5.55 3.43 2.97
N VAL A 37 5.98 4.60 2.50
CA VAL A 37 5.31 5.88 2.79
C VAL A 37 3.88 5.89 2.26
N ALA A 38 3.67 5.46 1.01
CA ALA A 38 2.33 5.34 0.46
C ALA A 38 1.44 4.38 1.26
N ALA A 39 2.00 3.24 1.69
CA ALA A 39 1.30 2.30 2.56
C ALA A 39 0.93 2.89 3.93
N PHE A 40 1.71 3.81 4.51
CA PHE A 40 1.29 4.52 5.74
C PHE A 40 0.13 5.49 5.51
N GLN A 41 0.13 6.20 4.38
CA GLN A 41 -0.96 7.11 4.05
C GLN A 41 -2.27 6.37 3.85
N ILE A 42 -2.21 5.22 3.16
CA ILE A 42 -3.37 4.36 2.97
C ILE A 42 -3.79 3.69 4.28
N LEU A 43 -2.84 3.34 5.16
CA LEU A 43 -3.15 2.83 6.51
C LEU A 43 -3.99 3.84 7.29
N ALA A 44 -3.60 5.10 7.34
CA ALA A 44 -4.35 6.13 8.06
C ALA A 44 -5.80 6.27 7.54
N TYR A 45 -5.99 6.21 6.22
CA TYR A 45 -7.33 6.18 5.62
C TYR A 45 -8.12 4.93 6.00
N THR A 46 -7.47 3.76 5.90
CA THR A 46 -8.09 2.45 6.17
C THR A 46 -8.46 2.31 7.65
N ALA A 47 -7.63 2.83 8.55
CA ALA A 47 -7.88 2.87 9.99
C ALA A 47 -9.06 3.78 10.34
N ARG A 48 -9.19 4.95 9.69
CA ARG A 48 -10.38 5.81 9.84
C ARG A 48 -11.64 5.07 9.40
N MET A 49 -11.58 4.34 8.29
CA MET A 49 -12.71 3.55 7.82
C MET A 49 -13.07 2.43 8.82
N ALA A 50 -12.08 1.73 9.35
CA ALA A 50 -12.28 0.71 10.38
C ALA A 50 -12.94 1.29 11.63
N ALA A 51 -12.43 2.40 12.16
CA ALA A 51 -13.01 3.10 13.31
C ALA A 51 -14.45 3.54 13.02
N ARG A 52 -14.69 4.23 11.90
CA ARG A 52 -16.01 4.71 11.49
C ARG A 52 -17.05 3.59 11.44
N LEU A 53 -16.70 2.46 10.81
CA LEU A 53 -17.59 1.31 10.64
C LEU A 53 -17.63 0.38 11.87
N GLY A 54 -16.71 0.51 12.82
CA GLY A 54 -16.61 -0.38 13.98
C GLY A 54 -16.04 -1.75 13.63
N ALA A 55 -15.12 -1.82 12.65
CA ALA A 55 -14.49 -3.06 12.24
C ALA A 55 -13.37 -3.47 13.22
N THR A 56 -13.27 -4.77 13.53
CA THR A 56 -12.08 -5.31 14.19
C THR A 56 -10.91 -5.26 13.22
N PHE A 57 -9.84 -4.55 13.57
CA PHE A 57 -8.76 -4.21 12.67
C PHE A 57 -7.39 -4.50 13.30
N PHE A 58 -6.50 -5.13 12.53
CA PHE A 58 -5.17 -5.54 12.98
C PHE A 58 -4.08 -5.09 12.01
N VAL A 59 -3.00 -4.54 12.56
CA VAL A 59 -1.88 -3.96 11.81
C VAL A 59 -0.56 -4.49 12.39
N PRO A 60 -0.12 -5.70 12.00
CA PRO A 60 1.19 -6.20 12.39
C PRO A 60 2.31 -5.44 11.67
N VAL A 61 3.36 -5.06 12.40
CA VAL A 61 4.51 -4.31 11.90
C VAL A 61 5.80 -4.92 12.40
N THR A 62 6.82 -5.00 11.54
CA THR A 62 8.06 -5.76 11.83
C THR A 62 9.27 -4.89 12.20
N GLN A 63 9.19 -3.57 11.99
CA GLN A 63 10.26 -2.63 12.31
C GLN A 63 9.81 -1.63 13.38
N GLY A 64 10.69 -1.34 14.36
CA GLY A 64 10.35 -0.47 15.50
C GLY A 64 9.93 0.96 15.12
N LEU A 65 10.65 1.61 14.19
CA LEU A 65 10.27 2.94 13.72
C LEU A 65 8.92 2.92 12.98
N ALA A 66 8.72 1.92 12.13
CA ALA A 66 7.46 1.73 11.42
C ALA A 66 6.29 1.47 12.38
N TYR A 67 6.54 0.73 13.47
CA TYR A 67 5.54 0.48 14.51
C TYR A 67 5.07 1.78 15.17
N SER A 68 6.00 2.67 15.55
CA SER A 68 5.63 3.98 16.12
C SER A 68 4.77 4.79 15.16
N ILE A 69 5.16 4.87 13.89
CA ILE A 69 4.40 5.62 12.87
C ILE A 69 3.02 4.98 12.63
N ALA A 70 2.94 3.64 12.52
CA ALA A 70 1.67 2.93 12.37
C ALA A 70 0.76 3.20 13.57
N ASN A 71 1.29 3.09 14.78
CA ASN A 71 0.54 3.28 16.02
C ASN A 71 -0.04 4.69 16.10
N ASP A 72 0.79 5.72 15.85
CA ASP A 72 0.34 7.11 15.88
C ASP A 72 -0.75 7.37 14.83
N ASN A 73 -0.56 6.89 13.59
CA ASN A 73 -1.54 7.04 12.51
C ASN A 73 -2.88 6.36 12.83
N VAL A 74 -2.85 5.15 13.39
CA VAL A 74 -4.06 4.40 13.73
C VAL A 74 -4.75 5.02 14.94
N GLU A 75 -4.01 5.37 15.99
CA GLU A 75 -4.56 6.03 17.18
C GLU A 75 -5.22 7.38 16.83
N GLU A 76 -4.56 8.20 15.99
CA GLU A 76 -5.11 9.45 15.50
C GLU A 76 -6.38 9.23 14.66
N ALA A 77 -6.40 8.20 13.81
CA ALA A 77 -7.57 7.85 13.04
C ALA A 77 -8.79 7.51 13.92
N TYR A 78 -8.60 6.73 14.99
CA TYR A 78 -9.67 6.40 15.94
C TYR A 78 -10.13 7.62 16.73
N LYS A 79 -9.20 8.49 17.15
CA LYS A 79 -9.53 9.77 17.80
C LYS A 79 -10.34 10.69 16.89
N ALA A 80 -9.97 10.79 15.62
CA ALA A 80 -10.64 11.65 14.64
C ALA A 80 -12.09 11.22 14.37
N GLU A 81 -12.38 9.92 14.44
CA GLU A 81 -13.73 9.36 14.32
C GLU A 81 -14.50 9.35 15.65
N GLY A 82 -13.91 9.89 16.73
CA GLY A 82 -14.55 10.01 18.04
C GLY A 82 -14.71 8.69 18.79
N LYS A 83 -13.88 7.68 18.48
CA LYS A 83 -13.90 6.34 19.10
C LYS A 83 -12.53 5.93 19.68
N PRO A 84 -11.87 6.77 20.50
CA PRO A 84 -10.58 6.43 21.09
C PRO A 84 -10.62 5.17 21.96
N GLU A 85 -11.77 4.82 22.53
CA GLU A 85 -11.98 3.63 23.36
C GLU A 85 -11.95 2.31 22.59
N ASP A 86 -12.21 2.34 21.28
CA ASP A 86 -12.17 1.17 20.41
C ASP A 86 -10.74 0.84 19.96
N PHE A 87 -9.79 1.75 20.18
CA PHE A 87 -8.37 1.54 19.89
C PHE A 87 -7.71 0.77 21.04
N ASP A 88 -7.32 -0.47 20.76
CA ASP A 88 -6.43 -1.24 21.65
C ASP A 88 -4.96 -0.93 21.33
N PRO A 89 -4.20 -0.28 22.22
CA PRO A 89 -2.80 0.10 21.99
C PRO A 89 -1.83 -1.07 21.84
N LEU A 90 -2.23 -2.29 22.24
CA LEU A 90 -1.40 -3.50 22.15
C LEU A 90 -1.94 -4.49 21.11
N GLY A 91 -3.25 -4.47 20.87
CA GLY A 91 -3.93 -5.39 19.96
C GLY A 91 -4.07 -4.86 18.54
N THR A 92 -4.41 -3.57 18.36
CA THR A 92 -4.73 -3.01 17.03
C THR A 92 -3.47 -2.91 16.16
N VAL A 93 -2.39 -2.37 16.72
CA VAL A 93 -1.07 -2.30 16.07
C VAL A 93 -0.11 -3.16 16.87
N MET A 94 0.51 -4.14 16.23
CA MET A 94 1.34 -5.14 16.91
C MET A 94 2.76 -5.13 16.36
N TYR A 95 3.75 -5.08 17.26
CA TYR A 95 5.13 -5.31 16.87
C TYR A 95 5.41 -6.82 16.79
N LEU A 96 5.72 -7.33 15.61
CA LEU A 96 6.10 -8.71 15.37
C LEU A 96 7.55 -8.78 14.88
N PRO A 97 8.49 -9.34 15.66
CA PRO A 97 9.87 -9.50 15.20
C PRO A 97 9.95 -10.25 13.87
N ASP A 98 10.83 -9.78 12.97
CA ASP A 98 11.04 -10.44 11.67
C ASP A 98 11.45 -11.91 11.86
N GLY A 99 10.83 -12.78 11.07
CA GLY A 99 10.98 -14.24 11.16
C GLY A 99 9.83 -14.90 11.94
N ALA A 100 9.37 -14.31 13.04
CA ALA A 100 8.22 -14.80 13.80
C ALA A 100 6.88 -14.30 13.22
N ASP A 101 6.90 -13.13 12.57
CA ASP A 101 5.77 -12.47 11.91
C ASP A 101 4.98 -13.42 11.00
N ARG A 102 5.66 -14.22 10.18
CA ARG A 102 5.00 -15.04 9.16
C ARG A 102 4.08 -16.09 9.74
N MET A 103 4.60 -16.86 10.70
CA MET A 103 3.83 -17.93 11.33
C MET A 103 2.65 -17.35 12.10
N TYR A 104 2.88 -16.23 12.78
CA TYR A 104 1.85 -15.52 13.53
C TYR A 104 0.73 -15.01 12.60
N ILE A 105 1.08 -14.32 11.51
CA ILE A 105 0.12 -13.81 10.53
C ILE A 105 -0.67 -14.98 9.94
N ILE A 106 -0.01 -15.97 9.33
CA ILE A 106 -0.67 -17.10 8.66
C ILE A 106 -1.63 -17.84 9.61
N ASN A 107 -1.18 -18.13 10.84
CA ASN A 107 -2.01 -18.81 11.82
C ASN A 107 -3.26 -17.99 12.18
N ASN A 108 -3.13 -16.67 12.33
CA ASN A 108 -4.26 -15.81 12.66
C ASN A 108 -5.19 -15.56 11.46
N LEU A 109 -4.68 -15.48 10.23
CA LEU A 109 -5.53 -15.43 9.04
C LEU A 109 -6.49 -16.64 9.02
N TRP A 110 -5.98 -17.83 9.37
CA TRP A 110 -6.75 -19.06 9.44
C TRP A 110 -7.66 -19.16 10.67
N SER A 111 -7.11 -18.97 11.87
CA SER A 111 -7.85 -19.18 13.12
C SER A 111 -8.97 -18.16 13.32
N GLN A 112 -8.72 -16.90 12.96
CA GLN A 112 -9.73 -15.84 13.04
C GLN A 112 -10.69 -15.87 11.85
N LYS A 113 -10.37 -16.66 10.81
CA LYS A 113 -11.02 -16.62 9.50
C LYS A 113 -11.14 -15.15 9.09
N VAL A 114 -10.07 -14.50 8.69
CA VAL A 114 -10.16 -13.07 8.31
C VAL A 114 -11.12 -12.87 7.12
N ALA A 115 -11.91 -11.79 7.12
CA ALA A 115 -12.84 -11.51 6.01
C ALA A 115 -12.26 -10.54 4.98
N GLY A 116 -11.24 -9.76 5.38
CA GLY A 116 -10.62 -8.75 4.55
C GLY A 116 -9.12 -8.62 4.84
N VAL A 117 -8.30 -8.52 3.79
CA VAL A 117 -6.85 -8.31 3.95
C VAL A 117 -6.32 -7.29 2.95
N PHE A 118 -5.53 -6.34 3.44
CA PHE A 118 -4.83 -5.35 2.63
C PHE A 118 -3.34 -5.70 2.58
N PHE A 119 -2.77 -5.74 1.38
CA PHE A 119 -1.36 -6.03 1.12
C PHE A 119 -0.73 -4.83 0.41
N LEU A 120 -0.23 -3.84 1.15
CA LEU A 120 0.36 -2.63 0.59
C LEU A 120 1.87 -2.51 0.92
N GLY A 121 2.69 -2.32 -0.12
CA GLY A 121 4.15 -2.15 0.02
C GLY A 121 4.98 -3.03 -0.93
N SER A 122 6.15 -3.48 -0.46
CA SER A 122 7.22 -4.08 -1.27
C SER A 122 7.45 -5.59 -1.02
N TRP A 123 6.47 -6.45 -1.24
CA TRP A 123 6.36 -7.80 -0.66
C TRP A 123 7.47 -8.86 -0.87
N TYR A 124 8.28 -8.79 -1.94
CA TYR A 124 9.21 -9.86 -2.36
C TYR A 124 8.60 -11.27 -2.22
N HIS A 125 9.28 -12.22 -1.58
CA HIS A 125 8.80 -13.59 -1.39
C HIS A 125 7.57 -13.68 -0.45
N LYS A 126 7.25 -12.64 0.35
CA LYS A 126 6.09 -12.66 1.26
C LYS A 126 4.76 -12.50 0.51
N ALA A 127 4.79 -11.96 -0.72
CA ALA A 127 3.58 -11.72 -1.54
C ALA A 127 2.70 -12.97 -1.65
N VAL A 128 3.23 -14.02 -2.26
CA VAL A 128 2.48 -15.27 -2.51
C VAL A 128 2.11 -15.96 -1.20
N ILE A 129 3.02 -15.96 -0.22
CA ILE A 129 2.80 -16.65 1.06
C ILE A 129 1.56 -16.12 1.77
N PHE A 130 1.43 -14.80 1.90
CA PHE A 130 0.32 -14.22 2.66
C PHE A 130 -0.95 -14.07 1.83
N THR A 131 -0.83 -13.78 0.53
CA THR A 131 -2.01 -13.66 -0.34
C THR A 131 -2.71 -15.00 -0.52
N GLU A 132 -1.98 -16.10 -0.75
CA GLU A 132 -2.56 -17.45 -0.78
C GLU A 132 -3.18 -17.85 0.56
N ALA A 133 -2.53 -17.50 1.68
CA ALA A 133 -3.08 -17.77 3.00
C ALA A 133 -4.42 -17.04 3.22
N ALA A 134 -4.53 -15.78 2.82
CA ALA A 134 -5.77 -15.02 2.88
C ALA A 134 -6.85 -15.57 1.92
N ALA A 135 -6.47 -15.94 0.70
CA ALA A 135 -7.37 -16.55 -0.28
C ALA A 135 -7.94 -17.89 0.24
N SER A 136 -7.13 -18.69 0.93
CA SER A 136 -7.53 -20.00 1.47
C SER A 136 -8.67 -19.93 2.51
N VAL A 137 -8.86 -18.77 3.15
CA VAL A 137 -9.92 -18.52 4.14
C VAL A 137 -11.09 -17.72 3.56
N GLY A 138 -11.05 -17.46 2.25
CA GLY A 138 -12.06 -16.72 1.51
C GLY A 138 -12.12 -15.22 1.84
N ALA A 139 -11.00 -14.63 2.26
CA ALA A 139 -10.94 -13.20 2.52
C ALA A 139 -11.03 -12.39 1.23
N LEU A 140 -11.67 -11.22 1.28
CA LEU A 140 -11.59 -10.22 0.20
C LEU A 140 -10.27 -9.47 0.32
N THR A 141 -9.53 -9.34 -0.77
CA THR A 141 -8.14 -8.91 -0.73
C THR A 141 -7.87 -7.71 -1.63
N LEU A 142 -7.06 -6.79 -1.14
CA LEU A 142 -6.54 -5.67 -1.92
C LEU A 142 -5.02 -5.70 -1.88
N GLY A 143 -4.40 -5.92 -3.03
CA GLY A 143 -2.96 -5.86 -3.22
C GLY A 143 -2.51 -4.54 -3.83
N GLY A 144 -1.37 -4.02 -3.40
CA GLY A 144 -0.76 -2.84 -4.00
C GLY A 144 0.75 -2.82 -3.83
N THR A 145 1.46 -2.65 -4.94
CA THR A 145 2.92 -2.60 -4.96
C THR A 145 3.42 -1.82 -6.17
N ASP A 146 4.58 -1.18 -6.01
CA ASP A 146 5.35 -0.57 -7.09
C ASP A 146 6.45 -1.50 -7.65
N THR A 147 6.72 -2.61 -6.95
CA THR A 147 7.80 -3.50 -7.32
C THR A 147 7.41 -4.41 -8.49
N THR A 148 8.08 -4.24 -9.62
CA THR A 148 7.73 -4.89 -10.90
C THR A 148 7.64 -6.42 -10.82
N HIS A 149 8.47 -7.03 -9.99
CA HIS A 149 8.51 -8.49 -9.83
C HIS A 149 7.38 -9.03 -8.94
N ASN A 150 6.76 -8.21 -8.07
CA ASN A 150 5.61 -8.63 -7.26
C ASN A 150 4.25 -8.36 -7.90
N ILE A 151 4.15 -7.38 -8.79
CA ILE A 151 2.91 -7.01 -9.49
C ILE A 151 2.17 -8.24 -10.04
N PRO A 152 2.79 -9.18 -10.79
CA PRO A 152 2.06 -10.30 -11.35
C PRO A 152 1.43 -11.22 -10.30
N PHE A 153 2.08 -11.38 -9.14
CA PHE A 153 1.57 -12.24 -8.07
C PHE A 153 0.38 -11.61 -7.36
N LEU A 154 0.45 -10.31 -7.03
CA LEU A 154 -0.68 -9.61 -6.41
C LEU A 154 -1.87 -9.54 -7.37
N VAL A 155 -1.63 -9.25 -8.65
CA VAL A 155 -2.69 -9.21 -9.67
C VAL A 155 -3.35 -10.56 -9.89
N ALA A 156 -2.58 -11.66 -9.80
CA ALA A 156 -3.12 -12.99 -10.01
C ALA A 156 -3.95 -13.52 -8.83
N ILE A 157 -3.62 -13.10 -7.60
CA ILE A 157 -4.19 -13.68 -6.37
C ILE A 157 -5.21 -12.74 -5.72
N CYS A 158 -4.99 -11.43 -5.72
CA CYS A 158 -5.85 -10.48 -5.02
C CYS A 158 -7.10 -10.11 -5.84
N ASP A 159 -8.22 -9.89 -5.15
CA ASP A 159 -9.49 -9.48 -5.77
C ASP A 159 -9.41 -8.06 -6.35
N TYR A 160 -8.73 -7.16 -5.62
CA TYR A 160 -8.41 -5.81 -6.05
C TYR A 160 -6.91 -5.61 -6.12
N SER A 161 -6.43 -4.91 -7.15
CA SER A 161 -5.01 -4.66 -7.35
C SER A 161 -4.72 -3.22 -7.71
N ILE A 162 -3.62 -2.71 -7.14
CA ILE A 162 -3.06 -1.38 -7.37
C ILE A 162 -1.64 -1.57 -7.91
N ILE A 163 -1.36 -0.99 -9.07
CA ILE A 163 -0.15 -1.33 -9.82
C ILE A 163 0.76 -0.11 -9.96
N GLY A 164 2.02 -0.23 -9.53
CA GLY A 164 3.02 0.79 -9.85
C GLY A 164 2.70 2.14 -9.21
N GLU A 165 2.61 3.15 -10.07
CA GLU A 165 2.37 4.54 -9.67
C GLU A 165 0.96 4.76 -9.09
N GLU A 166 0.01 3.86 -9.35
CA GLU A 166 -1.33 3.92 -8.75
C GLU A 166 -1.28 3.85 -7.22
N LEU A 167 -0.25 3.18 -6.66
CA LEU A 167 -0.04 3.10 -5.21
C LEU A 167 0.25 4.49 -4.63
N TYR A 168 1.10 5.27 -5.30
CA TYR A 168 1.44 6.62 -4.89
C TYR A 168 0.29 7.58 -5.13
N ALA A 169 -0.43 7.42 -6.25
CA ALA A 169 -1.62 8.22 -6.55
C ALA A 169 -2.70 8.02 -5.49
N LEU A 170 -2.95 6.77 -5.06
CA LEU A 170 -3.87 6.49 -3.97
C LEU A 170 -3.40 7.11 -2.65
N GLY A 171 -2.12 6.92 -2.28
CA GLY A 171 -1.53 7.50 -1.07
C GLY A 171 -1.64 9.03 -1.01
N ALA A 172 -1.30 9.71 -2.10
CA ALA A 172 -1.42 11.15 -2.23
C ALA A 172 -2.90 11.61 -2.16
N TYR A 173 -3.80 10.91 -2.83
CA TYR A 173 -5.22 11.25 -2.86
C TYR A 173 -5.86 11.12 -1.47
N VAL A 174 -5.60 10.03 -0.75
CA VAL A 174 -6.21 9.80 0.57
C VAL A 174 -5.57 10.62 1.69
N SER A 175 -4.29 10.97 1.57
CA SER A 175 -3.63 11.89 2.50
C SER A 175 -4.03 13.35 2.29
N LYS A 176 -4.56 13.69 1.09
CA LYS A 176 -4.87 15.06 0.68
C LYS A 176 -3.66 16.01 0.79
N ASP A 177 -2.44 15.49 0.66
CA ASP A 177 -1.22 16.30 0.67
C ASP A 177 -1.04 16.99 -0.69
N PRO A 178 -1.13 18.34 -0.76
CA PRO A 178 -0.96 19.08 -2.00
C PRO A 178 0.46 18.92 -2.58
N THR A 179 1.47 18.68 -1.75
CA THR A 179 2.86 18.51 -2.17
C THR A 179 3.02 17.24 -2.98
N GLN A 180 2.49 16.12 -2.48
CA GLN A 180 2.56 14.85 -3.18
C GLN A 180 1.69 14.81 -4.43
N THR A 181 0.48 15.36 -4.34
CA THR A 181 -0.42 15.48 -5.49
C THR A 181 0.22 16.32 -6.61
N SER A 182 0.86 17.44 -6.25
CA SER A 182 1.57 18.29 -7.22
C SER A 182 2.82 17.61 -7.80
N SER A 183 3.54 16.84 -6.98
CA SER A 183 4.72 16.08 -7.44
C SER A 183 4.33 15.05 -8.51
N LEU A 184 3.25 14.30 -8.30
CA LEU A 184 2.72 13.36 -9.29
C LEU A 184 2.37 14.06 -10.61
N ALA A 185 1.61 15.17 -10.53
CA ALA A 185 1.25 15.95 -11.72
C ALA A 185 2.49 16.49 -12.47
N GLY A 186 3.52 16.95 -11.74
CA GLY A 186 4.77 17.42 -12.32
C GLY A 186 5.55 16.30 -13.03
N GLN A 187 5.58 15.10 -12.46
CA GLN A 187 6.20 13.93 -13.08
C GLN A 187 5.49 13.54 -14.38
N ASP A 188 4.16 13.58 -14.42
CA ASP A 188 3.39 13.28 -15.63
C ASP A 188 3.63 14.30 -16.73
N ILE A 189 3.67 15.60 -16.41
CA ILE A 189 4.04 16.65 -17.36
C ILE A 189 5.46 16.40 -17.90
N GLY A 190 6.40 16.05 -17.03
CA GLY A 190 7.77 15.72 -17.43
C GLY A 190 7.84 14.56 -18.42
N LYS A 191 7.06 13.50 -18.21
CA LYS A 191 6.94 12.36 -19.14
C LYS A 191 6.38 12.80 -20.50
N TYR A 192 5.35 13.64 -20.52
CA TYR A 192 4.81 14.16 -21.78
C TYR A 192 5.82 15.02 -22.54
N VAL A 193 6.56 15.89 -21.84
CA VAL A 193 7.63 16.70 -22.45
C VAL A 193 8.72 15.79 -23.02
N ALA A 194 9.16 14.79 -22.26
CA ALA A 194 10.15 13.82 -22.73
C ALA A 194 9.65 13.05 -23.97
N LEU A 195 8.40 12.60 -23.98
CA LEU A 195 7.79 11.92 -25.12
C LEU A 195 7.80 12.79 -26.38
N VAL A 196 7.43 14.06 -26.27
CA VAL A 196 7.45 15.01 -27.39
C VAL A 196 8.87 15.21 -27.91
N LEU A 197 9.85 15.39 -27.02
CA LEU A 197 11.26 15.55 -27.40
C LEU A 197 11.80 14.30 -28.10
N ILE A 198 11.47 13.10 -27.60
CA ILE A 198 11.83 11.83 -28.22
C ILE A 198 11.22 11.73 -29.63
N LEU A 199 9.93 12.06 -29.79
CA LEU A 199 9.26 12.01 -31.09
C LEU A 199 9.88 12.99 -32.09
N VAL A 200 10.09 14.25 -31.68
CA VAL A 200 10.72 15.27 -32.53
C VAL A 200 12.14 14.86 -32.91
N GLY A 201 12.95 14.43 -31.95
CA GLY A 201 14.31 13.95 -32.20
C GLY A 201 14.33 12.75 -33.15
N SER A 202 13.40 11.80 -32.97
CA SER A 202 13.29 10.62 -33.84
C SER A 202 12.93 11.01 -35.29
N ILE A 203 12.01 11.96 -35.47
CA ILE A 203 11.63 12.45 -36.81
C ILE A 203 12.81 13.16 -37.47
N LEU A 204 13.46 14.10 -36.75
CA LEU A 204 14.61 14.85 -37.26
C LEU A 204 15.76 13.93 -37.68
N ALA A 205 16.09 12.93 -36.85
CA ALA A 205 17.09 11.92 -37.20
C ALA A 205 16.70 11.13 -38.46
N THR A 206 15.42 10.75 -38.58
CA THR A 206 14.91 9.96 -39.72
C THR A 206 14.98 10.73 -41.03
N VAL A 207 14.72 12.05 -41.03
CA VAL A 207 14.81 12.89 -42.23
C VAL A 207 16.23 13.37 -42.55
N GLY A 208 17.24 12.88 -41.81
CA GLY A 208 18.65 13.12 -42.09
C GLY A 208 19.22 14.40 -41.47
N PHE A 209 18.52 15.04 -40.52
CA PHE A 209 19.12 16.12 -39.73
C PHE A 209 20.09 15.54 -38.69
N ASP A 210 21.36 15.95 -38.76
CA ASP A 210 22.35 15.57 -37.77
C ASP A 210 22.14 16.36 -36.47
N ILE A 211 21.53 15.70 -35.49
CA ILE A 211 21.31 16.20 -34.13
C ILE A 211 22.45 15.84 -33.17
N SER A 212 23.46 15.09 -33.60
CA SER A 212 24.57 14.67 -32.73
C SER A 212 25.42 15.84 -32.24
N GLY A 213 25.54 16.91 -33.04
CA GLY A 213 26.25 18.13 -32.67
C GLY A 213 25.61 18.91 -31.50
N MET A 214 24.32 18.67 -31.18
CA MET A 214 23.67 19.29 -30.03
C MET A 214 24.05 18.65 -28.68
N PHE A 215 24.60 17.44 -28.71
CA PHE A 215 25.02 16.68 -27.53
C PHE A 215 26.54 16.55 -27.41
N ALA A 216 27.29 17.23 -28.28
CA ALA A 216 28.74 17.36 -28.17
C ALA A 216 29.07 18.34 -27.04
N TRP A 217 29.40 17.78 -25.87
CA TRP A 217 29.99 18.50 -24.74
C TRP A 217 31.51 18.32 -24.75
#